data_AF-A0A084VWB9-F1
#
_entry.id   AF-A0A084VWB9-F1
#
_cell.length_a   1.000
_cell.length_b   1.000
_cell.length_c   1.000
_cell.angle_alpha   90.00
_cell.angle_beta   90.00
_cell.angle_gamma   90.00
#
_symmetry.space_group_name_H-M   'P 1'
#
loop_
_entity.id
_entity.type
_entity.pdbx_description
1 polymer ?
#
loop_
_entity_poly.entity_id
_entity_poly.type
_entity_poly.pdbx_seq_one_letter_code
_entity_poly.pdbx_strand_id
1 'polypeptide(L)'
;MAITNTAATLSGIIVPIFVGQITHGNQTIGAWRVIFFVTIALYVVEIIAYLLLASGEEQPWNKGDKPASSIEAAEAEATPLNTKESKQNYNGQEQ
;
A
#
# COMPACT_ATOMS: atom_id res chain seq x y z
N MET A 1 -7.51 5.09 -0.38
CA MET A 1 -6.45 6.10 -0.10
C MET A 1 -7.05 7.45 0.31
N ALA A 2 -7.94 7.49 1.31
CA ALA A 2 -8.50 8.75 1.82
C ALA A 2 -8.01 9.00 3.24
N ILE A 3 -8.21 8.01 4.12
CA ILE A 3 -7.76 8.04 5.52
C ILE A 3 -6.25 8.32 5.63
N THR A 4 -5.43 7.62 4.84
CA THR A 4 -3.96 7.80 4.84
C THR A 4 -3.54 9.19 4.36
N ASN A 5 -4.25 9.77 3.40
CA ASN A 5 -3.97 11.11 2.88
C ASN A 5 -4.31 12.21 3.91
N THR A 6 -5.42 12.06 4.64
CA THR A 6 -5.79 12.96 5.74
C THR A 6 -4.75 12.94 6.86
N ALA A 7 -4.28 11.74 7.25
CA ALA A 7 -3.23 11.60 8.26
C ALA A 7 -1.93 12.30 7.85
N ALA A 8 -1.52 12.18 6.57
CA ALA A 8 -0.33 12.84 6.05
C ALA A 8 -0.43 14.37 6.02
N THR A 9 -1.64 14.91 5.80
CA THR A 9 -1.86 16.37 5.80
C THR A 9 -1.66 16.96 7.20
N LEU A 10 -2.05 16.23 8.25
CA LEU A 10 -1.84 16.67 9.63
C LEU A 10 -0.34 16.82 9.95
N SER A 11 0.49 15.86 9.55
CA SER A 11 1.95 16.00 9.72
C SER A 11 2.52 17.21 8.99
N GLY A 12 1.97 17.56 7.83
CA GLY A 12 2.35 18.75 7.07
C GLY A 12 2.10 20.07 7.81
N ILE A 13 1.17 20.09 8.77
CA ILE A 13 0.89 21.27 9.62
C ILE A 13 1.74 21.24 10.89
N ILE A 14 1.87 20.08 11.53
CA ILE A 14 2.56 19.94 12.82
C ILE A 14 4.07 20.18 12.69
N VAL A 15 4.70 19.64 11.63
CA VAL A 15 6.17 19.70 11.48
C VAL A 15 6.70 21.14 11.37
N PRO A 16 6.14 22.03 10.53
CA PRO A 16 6.58 23.43 10.47
C PRO A 16 6.43 24.18 11.79
N ILE A 17 5.35 23.91 12.55
CA ILE A 17 5.14 24.52 13.88
C ILE A 17 6.26 24.08 14.83
N PHE A 18 6.53 22.77 14.90
CA PHE A 18 7.60 22.21 15.72
C PHE A 18 8.98 22.80 15.38
N VAL A 19 9.36 22.79 14.10
CA VAL A 19 10.64 23.36 13.62
C VAL A 19 10.72 24.86 13.94
N GLY A 20 9.62 25.59 13.75
CA GLY A 20 9.52 26.99 14.11
C GLY A 20 9.80 27.24 15.59
N GLN A 21 9.18 26.46 16.49
CA GLN A 21 9.40 26.59 17.94
C GLN A 21 10.85 26.35 18.35
N ILE A 22 11.51 25.34 17.77
CA ILE A 22 12.90 24.99 18.11
C ILE A 22 13.90 26.02 17.58
N THR A 23 13.61 26.65 16.44
CA THR A 23 14.56 27.54 15.76
C THR A 23 14.28 29.03 15.99
N HIS A 24 13.11 29.41 16.52
CA HIS A 24 12.76 30.82 16.78
C HIS A 24 13.74 31.49 17.75
N GLY A 25 14.42 32.55 17.30
CA GLY A 25 15.46 33.23 18.08
C GLY A 25 16.74 32.43 18.34
N ASN A 26 16.84 31.19 17.84
CA ASN A 26 17.96 30.26 18.05
C ASN A 26 18.27 29.47 16.77
N GLN A 27 18.53 30.17 15.67
CA GLN A 27 18.86 29.60 14.35
C GLN A 27 20.31 29.07 14.32
N THR A 28 20.65 28.20 15.27
CA THR A 28 22.00 27.66 15.44
C THR A 28 22.08 26.23 14.90
N ILE A 29 23.30 25.78 14.57
CA ILE A 29 23.55 24.39 14.17
C ILE A 29 23.07 23.41 15.25
N GLY A 30 23.16 23.78 16.52
CA GLY A 30 22.67 22.97 17.65
C GLY A 30 21.16 22.68 17.56
N ALA A 31 20.34 23.70 17.29
CA ALA A 31 18.89 23.55 17.15
C ALA A 31 18.52 22.61 15.99
N TRP A 32 19.21 22.73 14.86
CA TRP A 32 19.01 21.84 13.72
C TRP A 32 19.43 20.39 13.99
N ARG A 33 20.52 20.17 14.74
CA ARG A 33 20.92 18.81 15.17
C ARG A 33 19.83 18.13 15.98
N VAL A 34 19.17 18.87 16.87
CA VAL A 34 18.04 18.33 17.66
C VAL A 34 16.92 17.88 16.73
N ILE A 35 16.52 18.71 15.76
CA ILE A 35 15.48 18.37 14.78
C ILE A 35 15.85 17.09 14.03
N PHE A 36 17.09 16.98 13.52
CA PHE A 36 17.53 15.79 12.80
C PHE A 36 17.51 14.53 13.66
N PHE A 37 17.96 14.60 14.92
CA PHE A 37 17.92 13.43 15.81
C PHE A 37 16.49 13.00 16.13
N VAL A 38 15.56 13.93 16.29
CA VAL A 38 14.13 13.63 16.47
C VAL A 38 13.58 12.92 15.22
N THR A 39 13.87 13.42 14.01
CA THR A 39 13.43 12.78 12.77
C THR A 39 13.98 11.36 12.62
N ILE A 40 15.27 11.15 12.94
CA ILE A 40 15.89 9.82 12.91
C ILE A 40 15.16 8.87 13.87
N ALA A 41 14.89 9.31 15.11
CA ALA A 41 14.18 8.50 16.08
C ALA A 41 12.77 8.12 15.60
N LEU A 42 12.02 9.07 15.01
CA LEU A 42 10.70 8.80 14.45
C LEU A 42 10.74 7.76 13.33
N TYR A 43 11.69 7.87 12.40
CA TYR A 43 11.85 6.87 11.33
C TYR A 43 12.22 5.48 11.85
N VAL A 44 13.08 5.40 12.87
CA VAL A 44 13.39 4.10 13.47
C VAL A 44 12.14 3.48 14.09
N VAL A 45 11.33 4.25 14.81
CA VAL A 45 10.07 3.77 15.40
C VAL A 45 9.08 3.35 14.32
N GLU A 46 8.94 4.14 13.25
CA GLU A 46 8.10 3.82 12.10
C GLU A 46 8.51 2.50 11.44
N ILE A 47 9.81 2.32 11.17
CA ILE A 47 10.35 1.09 10.59
C ILE A 47 10.04 -0.11 11.48
N ILE A 48 10.28 0.02 12.80
CA ILE A 48 9.99 -1.07 13.75
C ILE A 48 8.49 -1.41 13.74
N ALA A 49 7.62 -0.39 13.81
CA ALA A 49 6.18 -0.60 13.78
C ALA A 49 5.74 -1.28 12.49
N TYR A 50 6.27 -0.86 11.34
CA TYR A 50 5.99 -1.48 10.04
C TYR A 50 6.45 -2.94 10.01
N LEU A 51 7.66 -3.24 10.46
CA LEU A 51 8.20 -4.60 10.49
C LEU A 51 7.37 -5.55 11.38
N LEU A 52 6.76 -5.04 12.45
CA LEU A 52 5.95 -5.84 13.37
C LEU A 52 4.49 -6.00 12.92
N LEU A 53 3.92 -4.99 12.27
CA LEU A 53 2.47 -4.91 12.00
C LEU A 53 2.09 -5.17 10.55
N ALA A 54 3.02 -5.00 9.60
CA ALA A 54 2.70 -5.19 8.19
C ALA A 54 2.43 -6.68 7.90
N SER A 55 1.32 -6.96 7.22
CA SER A 55 1.03 -8.27 6.63
C SER A 55 0.81 -8.12 5.13
N GLY A 56 1.42 -9.02 4.37
CA GLY A 56 1.22 -9.14 2.92
C GLY A 56 0.17 -10.19 2.55
N GLU A 57 -0.47 -10.84 3.53
CA GLU A 57 -1.47 -11.86 3.27
C GLU A 57 -2.79 -11.26 2.81
N GLU A 58 -3.52 -12.03 1.98
CA GLU A 58 -4.87 -11.67 1.58
C GLU A 58 -5.76 -11.56 2.82
N GLN A 59 -6.39 -10.40 2.95
CA GLN A 59 -7.21 -10.10 4.10
C GLN A 59 -8.56 -10.84 4.02
N PRO A 60 -9.13 -11.30 5.15
CA PRO A 60 -10.28 -12.19 5.14
C PRO A 60 -11.53 -11.59 4.50
N TRP A 61 -11.69 -10.26 4.55
CA TRP A 61 -12.80 -9.56 3.89
C TRP A 61 -12.72 -9.57 2.37
N ASN A 62 -11.60 -9.99 1.78
CA ASN A 62 -11.45 -10.13 0.33
C ASN A 62 -12.01 -11.45 -0.21
N LYS A 63 -12.22 -12.45 0.66
CA LYS A 63 -12.84 -13.72 0.28
C LYS A 63 -14.35 -13.56 0.35
N GLY A 64 -14.99 -13.39 -0.81
CA GLY A 64 -16.45 -13.43 -0.89
C GLY A 64 -16.98 -14.80 -0.47
N ASP A 65 -18.17 -14.84 0.12
CA ASP A 65 -18.90 -16.08 0.43
C ASP A 65 -19.26 -16.81 -0.87
N LYS A 66 -18.29 -17.51 -1.46
CA LYS A 66 -18.54 -18.32 -2.65
C LYS A 66 -19.01 -19.70 -2.20
N PRO A 67 -20.21 -20.15 -2.60
CA PRO A 67 -20.69 -21.49 -2.29
C PRO A 67 -19.74 -22.55 -2.89
N ALA A 68 -19.63 -23.69 -2.21
CA ALA A 68 -18.60 -24.72 -2.38
C ALA A 68 -18.41 -25.30 -3.80
N SER A 69 -19.29 -25.01 -4.77
CA SER A 69 -19.13 -25.43 -6.17
C SER A 69 -18.11 -24.62 -6.98
N SER A 70 -17.45 -23.64 -6.36
CA SER A 70 -16.53 -22.71 -7.03
C SER A 70 -15.08 -22.83 -6.54
N ILE A 71 -14.81 -23.72 -5.59
CA ILE A 71 -13.45 -24.00 -5.10
C ILE A 71 -12.62 -24.70 -6.19
N GLU A 72 -13.24 -25.54 -7.03
CA GLU A 72 -12.57 -26.15 -8.21
C GLU A 72 -12.28 -25.13 -9.33
N ALA A 73 -13.06 -24.04 -9.42
CA ALA A 73 -12.85 -23.01 -10.44
C ALA A 73 -11.76 -21.99 -10.05
N ALA A 74 -11.54 -21.78 -8.75
CA ALA A 74 -10.55 -20.82 -8.25
C ALA A 74 -9.09 -21.29 -8.44
N GLU A 75 -8.82 -22.61 -8.41
CA GLU A 75 -7.50 -23.15 -8.78
C GLU A 75 -7.25 -23.08 -10.30
N ALA A 76 -8.29 -23.13 -11.13
CA ALA A 76 -8.17 -23.06 -12.59
C ALA A 76 -7.83 -21.64 -13.11
N GLU A 77 -8.22 -20.59 -12.37
CA GLU A 77 -7.97 -19.17 -12.74
C GLU A 77 -6.54 -18.68 -12.45
N ALA A 78 -5.66 -19.51 -11.85
CA ALA A 78 -4.22 -19.22 -11.77
C ALA A 78 -3.46 -19.48 -13.08
N THR A 79 -4.17 -19.80 -14.17
CA THR A 79 -3.58 -19.97 -15.50
C THR A 79 -3.67 -18.63 -16.26
N PRO A 80 -2.55 -18.05 -16.73
CA PRO A 80 -2.59 -16.76 -17.44
C PRO A 80 -3.41 -16.88 -18.73
N LEU A 81 -4.21 -15.86 -19.02
CA LEU A 81 -4.99 -15.65 -20.24
C LEU A 81 -4.05 -15.63 -21.47
N ASN A 82 -3.69 -16.80 -22.00
CA ASN A 82 -3.00 -16.91 -23.28
C ASN A 82 -3.60 -18.02 -24.15
N THR A 83 -3.98 -17.59 -25.36
CA THR A 83 -4.31 -18.34 -26.57
C THR A 83 -5.55 -19.23 -26.57
N LYS A 84 -6.66 -18.66 -27.04
CA LYS A 84 -7.52 -19.39 -27.98
C LYS A 84 -7.59 -18.59 -29.28
N GLU A 85 -6.74 -18.93 -30.23
CA GLU A 85 -7.00 -18.64 -31.64
C GLU A 85 -8.39 -19.18 -31.98
N SER A 86 -9.28 -18.31 -32.43
CA SER A 86 -10.56 -18.71 -33.00
C SER A 86 -10.30 -19.43 -34.32
N LYS A 87 -10.18 -20.76 -34.30
CA LYS A 87 -10.34 -21.57 -35.52
C LYS A 87 -11.81 -21.54 -35.91
N GLN A 88 -12.20 -20.53 -36.70
CA GLN A 88 -13.45 -20.52 -37.44
C GLN A 88 -13.36 -21.60 -38.53
N ASN A 89 -13.90 -22.78 -38.23
CA ASN A 89 -14.13 -23.81 -39.24
C ASN A 89 -15.32 -23.38 -40.10
N TYR A 90 -15.06 -22.80 -41.27
CA TYR A 90 -16.05 -22.76 -42.35
C TYR A 90 -16.09 -24.13 -43.02
N ASN A 91 -16.99 -24.99 -42.53
CA ASN A 91 -17.37 -26.20 -43.25
C ASN A 91 -18.31 -25.82 -44.40
N GLY A 92 -17.85 -26.00 -45.62
CA GLY A 92 -18.73 -26.12 -46.78
C GLY A 92 -19.56 -27.39 -46.65
N GLN A 93 -20.88 -27.23 -46.65
CA GLN A 93 -21.83 -28.28 -47.03
C GLN A 93 -22.85 -27.65 -47.95
N GLU A 94 -23.04 -28.35 -49.06
CA GLU A 94 -23.80 -28.03 -50.25
C GLU A 94 -25.30 -27.87 -49.95
N GLN A 95 -25.91 -26.88 -50.62
CA GLN A 95 -27.17 -27.00 -51.36
C GLN A 95 -27.25 -25.85 -52.36
#